data_AF-A0A1Y4E6P9-F1
#
_entry.id   AF-A0A1Y4E6P9-F1
#
_cell.length_a   1.000
_cell.length_b   1.000
_cell.length_c   1.000
_cell.angle_alpha   90.00
_cell.angle_beta   90.00
_cell.angle_gamma   90.00
#
_symmetry.space_group_name_H-M   'P 1'
#
loop_
_entity.id
_entity.type
_entity.pdbx_description
1 polymer ?
#
loop_
_entity_poly.entity_id
_entity_poly.type
_entity_poly.pdbx_seq_one_letter_code
_entity_poly.pdbx_strand_id
1 'polypeptide(L)'
;MKYDASFTADYRRVTRRYPCIKRELGDAIRELSEHGELPDSYGAHLLGNPGGNYNGHIDFHLSDGKVDVVVLYLPHKTNPEIRFVRMGTHEELFQGNVRQPRSGACLLAAFGKGCAIVLPWSP
;
A
#
# COMPACT_ATOMS: atom_id res chain seq x y z
N MET A 1 10.95 7.72 5.40
CA MET A 1 10.31 7.11 4.21
C MET A 1 11.36 6.50 3.30
N LYS A 2 11.06 5.35 2.68
CA LYS A 2 11.90 4.71 1.66
C LYS A 2 11.08 4.30 0.44
N TYR A 3 11.73 4.22 -0.71
CA TYR A 3 11.13 3.81 -1.97
C TYR A 3 11.84 2.59 -2.51
N ASP A 4 11.09 1.56 -2.87
CA ASP A 4 11.64 0.38 -3.50
C ASP A 4 12.00 0.65 -4.97
N ALA A 5 12.90 -0.18 -5.52
CA ALA A 5 13.29 -0.07 -6.92
C ALA A 5 12.10 -0.32 -7.85
N SER A 6 11.26 -1.30 -7.51
CA SER A 6 10.01 -1.59 -8.23
C SER A 6 9.04 -0.42 -8.19
N PHE A 7 8.84 0.20 -7.03
CA PHE A 7 8.02 1.41 -6.90
C PHE A 7 8.54 2.55 -7.79
N THR A 8 9.85 2.77 -7.82
CA THR A 8 10.46 3.81 -8.65
C THR A 8 10.20 3.58 -10.15
N ALA A 9 10.29 2.33 -10.61
CA ALA A 9 9.98 1.97 -11.99
C ALA A 9 8.47 2.15 -12.30
N ASP A 10 7.61 1.72 -11.38
CA ASP A 10 6.17 1.88 -11.48
C ASP A 10 5.75 3.35 -11.54
N TYR A 11 6.28 4.19 -10.65
CA TYR A 11 6.03 5.62 -10.63
C TYR A 11 6.33 6.28 -11.98
N ARG A 12 7.48 5.96 -12.59
CA ARG A 12 7.85 6.50 -13.91
C ARG A 12 6.85 6.07 -14.99
N ARG A 13 6.42 4.81 -14.98
CA ARG A 13 5.46 4.27 -15.94
C ARG A 13 4.07 4.88 -15.76
N VAL A 14 3.56 4.90 -14.54
CA VAL A 14 2.24 5.41 -14.17
C VAL A 14 2.13 6.89 -14.46
N THR A 15 3.09 7.70 -14.03
CA THR A 15 3.04 9.16 -14.22
C THR A 15 3.23 9.59 -15.68
N ARG A 16 3.74 8.71 -16.55
CA ARG A 16 3.71 8.91 -18.00
C ARG A 16 2.31 8.74 -18.57
N ARG A 17 1.51 7.82 -18.02
CA ARG A 17 0.14 7.52 -18.46
C ARG A 17 -0.90 8.44 -17.80
N TYR A 18 -0.67 8.82 -16.55
CA TYR A 18 -1.57 9.64 -15.74
C TYR A 18 -0.76 10.77 -15.07
N PRO A 19 -0.42 11.85 -15.79
CA PRO A 19 0.42 12.92 -15.24
C PRO A 19 -0.16 13.61 -13.99
N CYS A 20 -1.49 13.66 -13.88
CA CYS A 20 -2.21 14.24 -12.74
C CYS A 20 -1.89 13.55 -11.40
N ILE A 21 -1.51 12.26 -11.44
CA ILE A 21 -1.20 11.46 -10.24
C ILE A 21 0.03 12.00 -9.50
N LYS A 22 0.93 12.72 -10.17
CA LYS A 22 2.11 13.30 -9.52
C LYS A 22 1.75 14.22 -8.36
N ARG A 23 0.72 15.05 -8.56
CA ARG A 23 0.27 16.00 -7.53
C ARG A 23 -0.38 15.26 -6.37
N GLU A 24 -1.34 14.40 -6.68
CA GLU A 24 -2.11 13.65 -5.69
C GLU A 24 -1.23 12.71 -4.85
N LEU A 25 -0.28 12.00 -5.48
CA LEU A 25 0.71 11.20 -4.75
C LEU A 25 1.61 12.07 -3.87
N GLY A 26 1.98 13.28 -4.33
CA GLY A 26 2.74 14.23 -3.54
C GLY A 26 1.98 14.69 -2.29
N ASP A 27 0.69 14.96 -2.43
CA ASP A 27 -0.19 15.32 -1.32
C ASP A 27 -0.30 14.15 -0.33
N ALA A 28 -0.51 12.92 -0.81
CA ALA A 28 -0.54 11.72 0.04
C ALA A 28 0.78 11.47 0.80
N ILE A 29 1.93 11.65 0.14
CA ILE A 29 3.26 11.54 0.76
C ILE A 29 3.42 12.61 1.85
N ARG A 30 2.95 13.84 1.61
CA ARG A 30 3.01 14.91 2.61
C ARG A 30 2.20 14.54 3.85
N GLU A 31 0.95 14.12 3.69
CA GLU A 31 0.08 13.69 4.81
C GLU A 31 0.74 12.55 5.61
N LEU A 32 1.25 11.51 4.93
CA LEU A 32 1.98 10.42 5.57
C LEU A 32 3.26 10.87 6.29
N SER A 33 3.92 11.92 5.82
CA SER A 33 5.15 12.44 6.44
C SER A 33 4.89 13.34 7.64
N GLU A 34 3.80 14.10 7.61
CA GLU A 34 3.43 15.07 8.64
C GLU A 34 2.62 14.44 9.76
N HIS A 35 1.69 13.54 9.40
CA HIS A 35 0.71 12.97 10.33
C HIS A 35 0.88 11.47 10.52
N GLY A 36 1.62 10.80 9.63
CA GLY A 36 1.74 9.35 9.67
C GLY A 36 0.50 8.61 9.19
N GLU A 37 -0.55 9.33 8.77
CA GLU A 37 -1.86 8.82 8.38
C GLU A 37 -2.31 9.41 7.05
N LEU A 38 -3.29 8.76 6.41
CA LEU A 38 -3.94 9.26 5.20
C LEU A 38 -5.41 9.60 5.50
N PRO A 39 -5.97 10.66 4.90
CA PRO A 39 -7.40 10.90 4.94
C PRO A 39 -8.21 9.72 4.38
N ASP A 40 -9.41 9.50 4.93
CA ASP A 40 -10.34 8.44 4.50
C ASP A 40 -10.63 8.45 2.99
N SER A 41 -10.52 9.61 2.34
CA SER A 41 -10.72 9.76 0.89
C SER A 41 -9.75 8.92 0.05
N TYR A 42 -8.56 8.60 0.58
CA TYR A 42 -7.59 7.72 -0.08
C TYR A 42 -7.94 6.23 0.08
N GLY A 43 -8.93 5.88 0.90
CA GLY A 43 -9.40 4.51 1.08
C GLY A 43 -8.32 3.56 1.60
N ALA A 44 -7.42 4.05 2.44
CA ALA A 44 -6.29 3.26 2.92
C ALA A 44 -6.78 2.06 3.75
N HIS A 45 -6.31 0.85 3.41
CA HIS A 45 -6.68 -0.35 4.13
C HIS A 45 -5.55 -1.40 4.17
N LEU A 46 -5.65 -2.33 5.11
CA LEU A 46 -4.69 -3.41 5.27
C LEU A 46 -5.05 -4.53 4.29
N LEU A 47 -4.08 -4.94 3.49
CA LEU A 47 -4.18 -6.08 2.60
C LEU A 47 -4.11 -7.37 3.41
N GLY A 48 -5.28 -7.93 3.70
CA GLY A 48 -5.44 -9.23 4.35
C GLY A 48 -5.72 -10.33 3.33
N ASN A 49 -4.66 -10.89 2.72
CA ASN A 49 -4.79 -12.06 1.86
C ASN A 49 -3.71 -13.09 2.21
N PRO A 50 -4.03 -14.08 3.06
CA PRO A 50 -3.08 -15.11 3.47
C PRO A 50 -2.39 -15.78 2.26
N GLY A 51 -1.07 -15.72 2.21
CA GLY A 51 -0.26 -16.25 1.10
C GLY A 51 -0.19 -15.36 -0.15
N GLY A 52 -0.83 -14.19 -0.15
CA GLY A 52 -0.70 -13.17 -1.18
C GLY A 52 0.59 -12.36 -1.07
N ASN A 53 1.09 -11.85 -2.19
CA ASN A 53 2.38 -11.12 -2.29
C ASN A 53 2.46 -9.89 -1.38
N TYR A 54 1.32 -9.29 -1.04
CA TYR A 54 1.22 -8.05 -0.29
C TYR A 54 0.47 -8.23 1.04
N ASN A 55 0.36 -9.47 1.55
CA ASN A 55 -0.26 -9.69 2.85
C ASN A 55 0.43 -8.84 3.94
N GLY A 56 -0.37 -8.15 4.75
CA GLY A 56 0.13 -7.26 5.81
C GLY A 56 0.69 -5.92 5.32
N HIS A 57 0.60 -5.62 4.02
CA HIS A 57 0.86 -4.27 3.50
C HIS A 57 -0.40 -3.41 3.59
N ILE A 58 -0.21 -2.10 3.49
CA ILE A 58 -1.31 -1.15 3.35
C ILE A 58 -1.40 -0.77 1.88
N ASP A 59 -2.59 -0.76 1.32
CA ASP A 59 -2.87 -0.12 0.04
C ASP A 59 -3.74 1.12 0.21
N PHE A 60 -3.58 2.06 -0.71
CA PHE A 60 -4.46 3.22 -0.84
C PHE A 60 -4.62 3.58 -2.31
N HIS A 61 -5.69 4.31 -2.60
CA HIS A 61 -6.17 4.59 -3.94
C HIS A 61 -5.89 6.04 -4.34
N LEU A 62 -5.49 6.23 -5.58
CA LEU A 62 -5.31 7.52 -6.23
C LEU A 62 -6.21 7.63 -7.46
N SER A 63 -6.59 8.86 -7.79
CA SER A 63 -7.41 9.21 -8.94
C SER A 63 -8.69 8.38 -9.01
N ASP A 64 -9.43 8.38 -7.89
CA ASP A 64 -10.70 7.64 -7.71
C ASP A 64 -10.56 6.13 -7.98
N GLY A 65 -9.47 5.51 -7.53
CA GLY A 65 -9.26 4.07 -7.67
C GLY A 65 -8.68 3.62 -9.01
N LYS A 66 -8.18 4.54 -9.84
CA LYS A 66 -7.49 4.17 -11.09
C LYS A 66 -6.11 3.60 -10.85
N VAL A 67 -5.46 4.03 -9.77
CA VAL A 67 -4.12 3.59 -9.41
C VAL A 67 -4.07 3.31 -7.91
N ASP A 68 -3.55 2.15 -7.59
CA ASP A 68 -3.30 1.69 -6.24
C ASP A 68 -1.81 1.87 -5.92
N VAL A 69 -1.55 2.23 -4.67
CA VAL A 69 -0.20 2.33 -4.11
C VAL A 69 -0.10 1.37 -2.94
N VAL A 70 0.89 0.49 -2.96
CA VAL A 70 1.15 -0.49 -1.89
C VAL A 70 2.36 -0.04 -1.10
N VAL A 71 2.17 0.11 0.21
CA VAL A 71 3.21 0.49 1.16
C VAL A 71 3.34 -0.57 2.27
N LEU A 72 4.56 -0.74 2.76
CA LEU A 72 4.85 -1.50 3.95
C LEU A 72 5.09 -0.53 5.10
N TYR A 73 4.25 -0.62 6.13
CA TYR A 73 4.44 0.10 7.38
C TYR A 73 5.29 -0.74 8.33
N LEU A 74 6.45 -0.22 8.73
CA LEU A 74 7.36 -0.85 9.68
C LEU A 74 7.31 -0.05 10.99
N PRO A 75 6.43 -0.43 11.94
CA PRO A 75 6.39 0.24 13.23
C PRO A 75 7.69 -0.02 13.98
N HIS A 76 8.45 1.03 14.24
CA HIS A 76 9.62 0.97 15.12
C HIS A 76 9.49 2.05 16.18
N LYS A 77 9.78 1.69 17.44
CA LYS A 77 9.52 2.53 18.62
C LYS A 77 10.15 3.93 18.55
N THR A 78 11.23 4.09 17.79
CA THR A 78 11.97 5.36 17.68
C THR A 78 12.10 5.89 16.26
N ASN A 79 11.69 5.13 15.25
CA ASN A 79 11.85 5.52 13.85
C ASN A 79 10.86 4.75 12.96
N PRO A 80 9.55 5.04 13.04
CA PRO A 80 8.57 4.39 12.19
C PRO A 80 8.92 4.64 10.72
N GLU A 81 8.90 3.59 9.91
CA GLU A 81 9.30 3.66 8.52
C GLU A 81 8.15 3.24 7.60
N ILE A 82 7.78 4.14 6.68
CA ILE A 82 6.91 3.82 5.56
C ILE A 82 7.80 3.52 4.35
N ARG A 83 7.67 2.32 3.81
CA ARG A 83 8.35 1.89 2.58
C ARG A 83 7.33 1.74 1.46
N PHE A 84 7.51 2.50 0.38
CA PHE A 84 6.71 2.37 -0.83
C PHE A 84 7.20 1.20 -1.66
N VAL A 85 6.33 0.22 -1.91
CA VAL A 85 6.71 -1.09 -2.49
C VAL A 85 6.32 -1.18 -3.97
N ARG A 86 5.07 -0.86 -4.31
CA ARG A 86 4.53 -0.91 -5.69
C ARG A 86 3.52 0.19 -5.96
N MET A 87 3.32 0.49 -7.24
CA MET A 87 2.25 1.37 -7.72
C MET A 87 1.74 0.83 -9.06
N GLY A 88 0.44 0.88 -9.31
CA GLY A 88 -0.12 0.38 -10.56
C GLY A 88 -1.64 0.33 -10.54
N THR A 89 -2.26 -0.15 -11.60
CA THR A 89 -3.70 -0.44 -11.54
C THR A 89 -3.96 -1.63 -10.61
N HIS A 90 -5.18 -1.74 -10.11
CA HIS A 90 -5.59 -2.88 -9.29
C HIS A 90 -5.27 -4.24 -9.95
N GLU A 91 -5.53 -4.37 -11.25
CA GLU A 91 -5.24 -5.59 -12.01
C GLU A 91 -3.73 -5.89 -12.08
N GLU A 92 -2.89 -4.87 -12.30
CA GLU A 92 -1.43 -5.02 -12.35
C GLU A 92 -0.84 -5.51 -11.03
N LEU A 93 -1.43 -5.10 -9.90
CA LEU A 93 -0.92 -5.42 -8.57
C LEU A 93 -1.50 -6.74 -8.02
N PHE A 94 -2.78 -7.02 -8.26
CA PHE A 94 -3.50 -8.09 -7.57
C PHE A 94 -3.98 -9.23 -8.46
N GLN A 95 -3.96 -9.10 -9.79
CA GLN A 95 -4.43 -10.14 -10.72
C GLN A 95 -3.31 -10.83 -11.52
N GLY A 96 -2.05 -10.42 -11.32
CA GLY A 96 -0.89 -11.09 -11.91
C GLY A 96 -0.65 -12.48 -11.28
N ASN A 97 -0.41 -13.50 -12.12
CA ASN A 97 -0.12 -14.87 -11.70
C ASN A 97 0.91 -14.92 -10.56
N VAL A 98 0.50 -15.50 -9.45
CA VAL A 98 1.31 -15.70 -8.24
C VAL A 98 2.58 -16.48 -8.62
N ARG A 99 3.74 -15.82 -8.64
CA ARG A 99 5.01 -16.55 -8.53
C ARG A 99 5.17 -16.99 -7.08
N GLN A 100 4.50 -18.08 -6.72
CA GLN A 100 4.76 -18.76 -5.45
C GLN A 100 6.16 -19.36 -5.49
N PRO A 101 7.01 -19.17 -4.46
CA PRO A 101 7.99 -20.18 -4.12
C PRO A 101 7.21 -21.44 -3.73
N ARG A 102 7.59 -22.58 -4.31
CA ARG A 102 6.93 -23.86 -4.04
C ARG A 102 6.97 -24.21 -2.54
N SER A 103 5.86 -24.81 -2.10
CA SER A 103 5.66 -25.71 -0.95
C SER A 103 5.31 -25.11 0.43
N GLY A 104 4.16 -25.56 0.96
CA GLY A 104 3.96 -25.74 2.42
C GLY A 104 2.65 -25.25 3.05
N ALA A 105 1.55 -26.04 2.90
CA ALA A 105 0.48 -26.36 3.87
C ALA A 105 -0.16 -25.35 4.87
N CYS A 106 -1.52 -25.40 4.91
CA CYS A 106 -2.47 -25.25 6.05
C CYS A 106 -2.49 -23.91 6.84
N LEU A 107 -3.58 -23.38 7.43
CA LEU A 107 -4.91 -23.85 7.83
C LEU A 107 -5.83 -22.62 8.10
N LEU A 108 -7.14 -22.86 8.22
CA LEU A 108 -8.29 -21.99 8.60
C LEU A 108 -8.09 -20.94 9.71
N ALA A 109 -8.82 -19.81 9.60
CA ALA A 109 -9.78 -19.20 10.59
C ALA A 109 -10.07 -17.73 10.19
N ALA A 110 -11.28 -17.30 9.81
CA ALA A 110 -12.50 -17.02 10.60
C ALA A 110 -12.58 -15.57 11.18
N PHE A 111 -13.61 -14.85 10.69
CA PHE A 111 -14.39 -13.74 11.30
C PHE A 111 -13.79 -12.33 11.49
N GLY A 112 -14.64 -11.32 11.18
CA GLY A 112 -14.72 -10.08 11.95
C GLY A 112 -14.84 -8.81 11.13
N LYS A 113 -15.88 -8.01 11.40
CA LYS A 113 -16.30 -6.81 10.66
C LYS A 113 -15.36 -5.60 10.87
N GLY A 114 -15.29 -4.76 9.83
CA GLY A 114 -15.11 -3.29 9.85
C GLY A 114 -14.21 -2.71 10.92
N CYS A 115 -13.00 -2.29 10.53
CA CYS A 115 -12.11 -1.53 11.39
C CYS A 115 -11.55 -0.34 10.60
N ALA A 116 -11.82 0.88 11.09
CA ALA A 116 -11.01 2.03 10.74
C ALA A 116 -9.59 1.73 11.19
N ILE A 117 -8.61 1.82 10.29
CA ILE A 117 -7.21 1.63 10.63
C ILE A 117 -6.72 2.95 11.19
N VAL A 118 -6.88 3.12 12.50
CA VAL A 118 -6.11 4.10 13.27
C VAL A 118 -4.69 3.56 13.31
N LEU A 119 -3.74 4.25 12.67
CA LEU A 119 -2.34 3.85 12.76
C LEU A 119 -1.90 4.19 14.20
N PRO A 120 -1.23 3.25 14.90
CA PRO A 120 -0.99 3.44 16.32
C PRO A 120 0.11 4.48 16.51
N TRP A 121 -0.26 5.76 16.59
CA TRP A 121 0.49 6.79 17.33
C TRP A 121 -0.48 7.90 17.79
N SER A 122 -0.70 7.93 19.11
CA SER A 122 -1.13 9.13 19.84
C SER A 122 0.09 9.60 20.67
N PRO A 123 0.20 10.91 20.90
CA PRO A 123 1.46 11.67 21.01
C PRO A 123 2.42 11.26 22.13
#